data_AF-A0A6J7HW99-F1
#
_entry.id   AF-A0A6J7HW99-F1
#
_cell.length_a   1.000
_cell.length_b   1.000
_cell.length_c   1.000
_cell.angle_alpha   90.00
_cell.angle_beta   90.00
_cell.angle_gamma   90.00
#
_symmetry.space_group_name_H-M   'P 1'
#
loop_
_entity.id
_entity.type
_entity.pdbx_description
1 polymer ?
#
loop_
_entity_poly.entity_id
_entity_poly.type
_entity_poly.pdbx_seq_one_letter_code
_entity_poly.pdbx_strand_id
1 'polypeptide(L)' 'MTTARNAQSHMTEAQIDRAIAAATAGHRMAGMEPTDYDIEIGRRQLRGEITGDEAVALVLAENRRRRAARS' A
#
# COMPACT_ATOMS: atom_id res chain seq x y z
N MET A 1 -12.73 24.24 20.82
CA MET A 1 -12.57 22.86 20.32
C MET A 1 -11.73 22.93 19.06
N THR A 2 -10.41 22.78 19.19
CA THR A 2 -9.51 22.75 18.03
C THR A 2 -9.39 21.30 17.61
N THR A 3 -9.94 20.99 16.44
CA THR A 3 -9.85 19.68 15.79
C THR A 3 -8.37 19.32 15.66
N ALA A 4 -7.92 18.34 16.45
CA ALA A 4 -6.60 17.74 16.30
C ALA A 4 -6.54 17.08 14.92
N ARG A 5 -6.10 17.85 13.93
CA ARG A 5 -5.85 17.40 12.58
C ARG A 5 -4.74 16.37 12.66
N ASN A 6 -5.13 15.10 12.56
CA ASN A 6 -4.30 13.95 12.20
C ASN A 6 -2.89 13.96 12.80
N ALA A 7 -2.74 13.32 13.97
CA ALA A 7 -1.49 12.67 14.31
C ALA A 7 -1.27 11.54 13.28
N GLN A 8 -0.78 11.89 12.08
CA GLN A 8 -0.28 10.93 11.12
C GLN A 8 0.87 10.21 11.82
N SER A 9 0.62 9.01 12.34
CA SER A 9 1.66 8.13 12.85
C SER A 9 2.58 7.79 11.68
N HIS A 10 3.60 8.60 11.46
CA HIS A 10 4.71 8.31 10.56
C HIS A 10 5.43 7.11 11.16
N MET A 11 5.09 5.92 10.67
CA MET A 11 5.89 4.73 10.94
C MET A 11 7.33 5.03 10.50
N THR A 12 8.31 4.62 11.30
CA THR A 12 9.71 4.71 10.88
C THR A 12 9.93 3.77 9.69
N GLU A 13 10.95 4.02 8.87
CA GLU A 13 11.25 3.12 7.74
C GLU A 13 11.44 1.67 8.19
N ALA A 14 12.04 1.43 9.36
CA ALA A 14 12.16 0.08 9.93
C ALA A 14 10.80 -0.57 10.28
N GLN A 15 9.85 0.23 10.77
CA GLN A 15 8.48 -0.24 11.03
C GLN A 15 7.74 -0.52 9.70
N ILE A 16 7.95 0.33 8.69
CA ILE A 16 7.39 0.14 7.35
C ILE A 16 7.95 -1.13 6.73
N ASP A 17 9.26 -1.35 6.78
CA ASP A 17 9.90 -2.55 6.28
C ASP A 17 9.32 -3.81 6.92
N ARG A 18 9.11 -3.79 8.25
CA ARG A 18 8.48 -4.89 8.97
C ARG A 18 7.03 -5.12 8.54
N ALA A 19 6.26 -4.05 8.36
CA ALA A 19 4.87 -4.15 7.93
C ALA A 19 4.75 -4.68 6.49
N ILE A 20 5.59 -4.20 5.58
CA ILE A 20 5.68 -4.67 4.20
C ILE A 20 6.11 -6.14 4.16
N ALA A 21 7.10 -6.55 4.96
CA ALA A 21 7.53 -7.95 5.03
C ALA A 21 6.40 -8.86 5.52
N ALA A 22 5.67 -8.45 6.57
CA ALA A 22 4.55 -9.22 7.10
C ALA A 22 3.39 -9.32 6.08
N ALA A 23 3.03 -8.20 5.44
CA ALA A 23 2.00 -8.18 4.40
C ALA A 23 2.41 -9.05 3.21
N THR A 24 3.67 -8.98 2.78
CA THR A 24 4.20 -9.79 1.67
C THR A 24 4.15 -11.28 2.01
N ALA A 25 4.54 -11.67 3.23
CA ALA A 25 4.43 -13.05 3.68
C ALA A 25 2.97 -13.54 3.66
N GLY A 26 2.03 -12.74 4.15
CA GLY A 26 0.59 -13.08 4.09
C GLY A 26 0.07 -13.26 2.66
N HIS A 27 0.46 -12.38 1.76
CA HIS A 27 0.15 -12.46 0.32
C HIS A 27 0.71 -13.75 -0.31
N ARG A 28 1.97 -14.10 -0.03
CA ARG A 28 2.60 -15.35 -0.47
C ARG A 28 1.89 -16.59 0.06
N MET A 29 1.57 -16.60 1.35
CA MET A 29 0.83 -17.70 1.97
C MET A 29 -0.55 -17.89 1.33
N ALA A 30 -1.17 -16.82 0.83
CA ALA A 30 -2.42 -16.87 0.10
C ALA A 30 -2.26 -17.19 -1.40
N GLY A 31 -1.04 -17.45 -1.88
CA GLY A 31 -0.77 -17.69 -3.31
C GLY A 31 -0.93 -16.44 -4.19
N MET A 32 -0.89 -15.24 -3.59
CA MET A 32 -1.08 -13.95 -4.25
C MET A 32 0.20 -13.12 -4.17
N GLU A 33 1.26 -13.48 -4.91
CA GLU A 33 2.51 -12.69 -4.87
C GLU A 33 2.24 -11.21 -5.19
N PRO A 34 2.62 -10.27 -4.30
CA PRO A 34 2.43 -8.86 -4.56
C PRO A 34 3.43 -8.38 -5.61
N THR A 35 3.02 -7.43 -6.44
CA THR A 35 3.93 -6.82 -7.41
C THR A 35 4.75 -5.70 -6.76
N ASP A 36 5.87 -5.33 -7.38
CA ASP A 36 6.71 -4.21 -6.90
C ASP A 36 5.90 -2.91 -6.75
N TYR A 37 4.93 -2.72 -7.65
CA TYR A 37 3.99 -1.59 -7.58
C TYR A 37 3.11 -1.64 -6.33
N ASP A 38 2.60 -2.81 -5.95
CA ASP A 38 1.78 -2.96 -4.75
C ASP A 38 2.60 -2.66 -3.48
N ILE A 39 3.86 -3.09 -3.47
CA ILE A 39 4.83 -2.82 -2.39
C ILE A 39 5.11 -1.31 -2.29
N GLU A 40 5.34 -0.64 -3.42
CA GLU A 40 5.58 0.81 -3.46
C GLU A 40 4.37 1.58 -2.91
N ILE A 41 3.17 1.26 -3.36
CA ILE A 41 1.93 1.90 -2.89
C ILE A 41 1.73 1.68 -1.38
N GLY A 42 1.97 0.45 -0.90
CA GLY A 42 1.93 0.15 0.53
C GLY A 42 2.92 0.99 1.35
N ARG A 43 4.14 1.21 0.85
CA ARG A 43 5.11 2.09 1.51
C ARG A 43 4.62 3.53 1.57
N ARG A 44 4.13 4.08 0.46
CA ARG A 44 3.62 5.46 0.39
C ARG A 44 2.45 5.67 1.36
N GLN A 45 1.57 4.68 1.48
CA GLN A 45 0.49 4.70 2.46
C GLN A 45 1.02 4.72 3.90
N LEU A 46 1.97 3.85 4.23
CA LEU A 46 2.50 3.74 5.61
C LEU A 46 3.38 4.93 6.00
N ARG A 47 3.96 5.63 5.01
CA ARG A 47 4.61 6.93 5.21
C ARG A 47 3.62 8.08 5.40
N GLY A 48 2.34 7.86 5.11
CA GLY A 48 1.31 8.91 5.14
C GLY A 48 1.35 9.86 3.94
N GLU A 49 2.05 9.49 2.85
CA GLU A 49 2.06 10.27 1.60
C GLU A 49 0.74 10.18 0.85
N ILE A 50 0.02 9.06 1.03
CA ILE A 50 -1.32 8.81 0.49
C ILE A 50 -2.18 8.15 1.57
N THR A 51 -3.49 8.33 1.46
CA THR A 51 -4.50 7.64 2.26
C THR A 51 -4.66 6.18 1.83
N GLY A 52 -5.29 5.36 2.67
CA GLY A 52 -5.64 3.98 2.31
C GLY A 52 -6.59 3.91 1.10
N ASP A 53 -7.54 4.85 1.00
CA ASP A 53 -8.48 4.89 -0.13
C ASP A 53 -7.77 5.24 -1.44
N GLU A 54 -6.81 6.16 -1.41
CA GLU A 54 -5.98 6.48 -2.58
C GLU A 54 -5.11 5.29 -3.00
N ALA A 55 -4.53 4.56 -2.03
CA ALA A 55 -3.77 3.35 -2.30
C ALA A 55 -4.61 2.29 -3.04
N VAL A 56 -5.83 2.04 -2.57
CA VAL A 56 -6.78 1.11 -3.21
C VAL A 56 -7.15 1.59 -4.61
N ALA A 57 -7.46 2.88 -4.77
CA ALA A 57 -7.83 3.45 -6.07
C ALA A 57 -6.72 3.28 -7.12
N LEU A 58 -5.46 3.49 -6.73
CA LEU A 58 -4.28 3.34 -7.58
C LEU A 58 -4.07 1.88 -8.02
N VAL A 59 -4.11 0.93 -7.08
CA VAL A 59 -3.97 -0.51 -7.39
C VAL A 59 -5.10 -1.00 -8.30
N LEU A 60 -6.34 -0.57 -8.08
CA LEU A 60 -7.46 -0.91 -8.95
C LEU A 60 -7.31 -0.33 -10.37
N ALA A 61 -6.82 0.91 -10.49
CA ALA A 61 -6.57 1.53 -11.78
C ALA A 61 -5.49 0.78 -12.56
N GLU A 62 -4.39 0.40 -11.90
CA GLU A 62 -3.30 -0.36 -12.52
C GLU A 62 -3.76 -1.76 -12.95
N ASN A 63 -4.53 -2.46 -12.12
CA ASN A 63 -5.09 -3.76 -12.47
C ASN A 63 -6.03 -3.69 -13.69
N ARG A 64 -6.85 -2.64 -13.79
CA ARG A 64 -7.67 -2.39 -14.99
C ARG A 64 -6.80 -2.17 -16.23
N ARG A 65 -5.74 -1.35 -16.13
CA ARG A 65 -4.81 -1.08 -17.22
C ARG A 65 -4.12 -2.37 -17.71
N ARG A 66 -3.60 -3.18 -16.79
CA ARG A 66 -2.95 -4.47 -17.09
C ARG A 66 -3.90 -5.45 -17.77
N ARG A 67 -5.18 -5.48 -17.36
CA ARG A 67 -6.20 -6.33 -17.98
C ARG A 67 -6.50 -5.89 -19.42
N ALA A 68 -6.63 -4.57 -19.66
CA ALA A 68 -6.85 -4.03 -20.99
C ALA A 68 -5.67 -4.23 -21.95
N ALA A 69 -4.44 -4.29 -21.44
CA ALA A 69 -3.25 -4.55 -22.25
C ALA A 69 -3.10 -6.03 -22.68
N ARG A 70 -3.88 -6.95 -22.10
CA ARG A 70 -3.84 -8.39 -22.41
C ARG A 70 -5.00 -8.86 -23.30
N SER A 71 -5.99 -8.00 -23.52
CA SER A 71 -7.12 -8.22 -24.43
C SER A 71 -6.81 -7.67 -25.81
#